data_AF-A0A2H1W716-F1
#
_entry.id   AF-A0A2H1W716-F1
#
_cell.length_a   1.000
_cell.length_b   1.000
_cell.length_c   1.000
_cell.angle_alpha   90.00
_cell.angle_beta   90.00
_cell.angle_gamma   90.00
#
_symmetry.space_group_name_H-M   'P 1'
#
loop_
_entity.id
_entity.type
_entity.pdbx_description
1 polymer ?
#
loop_
_entity_poly.entity_id
_entity_poly.type
_entity_poly.pdbx_seq_one_letter_code
_entity_poly.pdbx_strand_id
1 'polypeptide(L)'
;MTEPELVEDFFGVYLLYCTNPKYKGRTYVGYTRDPNRRIMQHNKGIWAGGAHRTNNKGPWKMVVIVHGFPNNISALRFEWAWQNPTNSIRLQHLNLKKIPRKESEFKFKLRILSEMLRVGPWCRLPLIIRWLEPEYREEFPKQNIVSNYSFERHY
;
A
#
# COMPACT_ATOMS: atom_id res chain seq x y z
N MET A 1 8.56 22.62 -32.99
CA MET A 1 8.22 22.73 -31.56
C MET A 1 7.62 21.41 -31.16
N THR A 2 8.42 20.55 -30.52
CA THR A 2 7.94 19.30 -29.92
C THR A 2 7.10 19.66 -28.71
N GLU A 3 5.87 19.17 -28.64
CA GLU A 3 5.07 19.26 -27.41
C GLU A 3 5.89 18.67 -26.25
N PRO A 4 5.88 19.29 -25.06
CA PRO A 4 6.51 18.67 -23.91
C PRO A 4 5.79 17.35 -23.64
N GLU A 5 6.50 16.23 -23.80
CA GLU A 5 6.05 14.94 -23.29
C GLU A 5 5.73 15.14 -21.81
N LEU A 6 4.43 15.11 -21.47
CA LEU A 6 3.98 15.10 -20.09
C LEU A 6 4.43 13.77 -19.49
N VAL A 7 5.65 13.73 -18.94
CA VAL A 7 6.08 12.62 -18.09
C VAL A 7 5.23 12.72 -16.83
N GLU A 8 4.13 11.96 -16.80
CA GLU A 8 3.32 11.85 -15.59
C GLU A 8 4.20 11.33 -14.46
N ASP A 9 4.43 12.19 -13.46
CA ASP A 9 5.20 11.83 -12.28
C ASP A 9 4.48 10.69 -11.52
N PHE A 10 5.13 9.52 -11.44
CA PHE A 10 4.58 8.40 -10.69
C PHE A 10 4.80 8.56 -9.18
N PHE A 11 3.71 8.43 -8.41
CA PHE A 11 3.73 8.41 -6.96
C PHE A 11 2.98 7.17 -6.48
N GLY A 12 3.70 6.20 -5.92
CA GLY A 12 3.13 4.94 -5.46
C GLY A 12 3.40 4.67 -3.98
N VAL A 13 2.40 4.20 -3.26
CA VAL A 13 2.52 3.60 -1.93
C VAL A 13 2.23 2.12 -2.04
N TYR A 14 3.13 1.28 -1.54
CA TYR A 14 3.07 -0.16 -1.73
C TYR A 14 3.10 -0.93 -0.42
N LEU A 15 2.63 -2.18 -0.48
CA LEU A 15 2.74 -3.18 0.59
C LEU A 15 3.66 -4.30 0.11
N LEU A 16 4.70 -4.57 0.89
CA LEU A 16 5.55 -5.75 0.74
C LEU A 16 5.05 -6.88 1.63
N TYR A 17 5.24 -8.10 1.14
CA TYR A 17 5.05 -9.34 1.87
C TYR A 17 6.36 -10.14 1.86
N CYS A 18 6.80 -10.60 3.02
CA CYS A 18 7.98 -11.45 3.14
C CYS A 18 7.61 -12.92 2.88
N THR A 19 8.29 -13.54 1.90
CA THR A 19 8.09 -14.95 1.54
C THR A 19 9.12 -15.88 2.15
N ASN A 20 10.16 -15.34 2.78
CA ASN A 20 11.17 -16.13 3.51
C ASN A 20 10.51 -16.98 4.60
N PRO A 21 10.70 -18.32 4.64
CA PRO A 21 10.07 -19.19 5.65
C PRO A 21 10.27 -18.73 7.09
N LYS A 22 11.45 -18.18 7.42
CA LYS A 22 11.77 -17.69 8.78
C LYS A 22 11.00 -16.44 9.18
N TYR A 23 10.59 -15.62 8.21
CA TYR A 23 9.95 -14.32 8.42
C TYR A 23 8.62 -14.19 7.69
N LYS A 24 8.04 -15.32 7.29
CA LYS A 24 6.86 -15.39 6.42
C LYS A 24 5.72 -14.60 7.03
N GLY A 25 5.04 -13.80 6.20
CA GLY A 25 3.90 -13.01 6.66
C GLY A 25 4.23 -11.63 7.21
N ARG A 26 5.52 -11.31 7.44
CA ARG A 26 5.93 -9.93 7.77
C ARG A 26 5.63 -9.01 6.60
N THR A 27 5.25 -7.78 6.94
CA THR A 27 4.92 -6.77 5.94
C THR A 27 5.79 -5.52 6.06
N TYR A 28 5.81 -4.73 5.00
CA TYR A 28 6.41 -3.41 5.01
C TYR A 28 5.62 -2.49 4.07
N VAL A 29 5.20 -1.32 4.56
CA VAL A 29 4.58 -0.29 3.73
C VAL A 29 5.66 0.74 3.37
N GLY A 30 5.72 1.15 2.11
CA GLY A 30 6.66 2.18 1.67
C GLY A 30 6.14 3.01 0.51
N TYR A 31 6.86 4.08 0.21
CA TYR A 31 6.61 4.98 -0.91
C TYR A 31 7.71 4.86 -1.99
N THR A 32 7.35 5.02 -3.26
CA THR A 32 8.29 5.04 -4.39
C THR A 32 7.77 5.83 -5.59
N ARG A 33 8.71 6.33 -6.40
CA ARG A 33 8.46 6.81 -7.77
C ARG A 33 8.79 5.76 -8.84
N ASP A 34 9.43 4.67 -8.43
CA ASP A 34 9.88 3.58 -9.30
C ASP A 34 9.73 2.25 -8.53
N PRO A 35 8.65 1.49 -8.75
CA PRO A 35 8.39 0.23 -8.04
C PRO A 35 9.44 -0.85 -8.33
N ASN A 36 9.88 -0.98 -9.57
CA ASN A 36 10.82 -2.00 -10.03
C ASN A 36 12.19 -1.81 -9.38
N ARG A 37 12.71 -0.57 -9.41
CA ARG A 37 13.94 -0.25 -8.70
C ARG A 37 13.78 -0.48 -7.20
N ARG A 38 12.68 -0.04 -6.59
CA ARG A 38 12.49 -0.11 -5.14
C ARG A 38 12.42 -1.54 -4.60
N ILE A 39 11.74 -2.46 -5.29
CA ILE A 39 11.70 -3.87 -4.86
C ILE A 39 13.10 -4.52 -4.93
N MET A 40 13.90 -4.18 -5.95
CA MET A 40 15.29 -4.61 -6.03
C MET A 40 16.12 -4.08 -4.86
N GLN A 41 15.96 -2.82 -4.48
CA GLN A 41 16.66 -2.24 -3.32
C GLN A 41 16.32 -2.99 -2.02
N HIS A 42 15.05 -3.30 -1.78
CA HIS A 42 14.64 -4.08 -0.61
C HIS A 42 15.26 -5.48 -0.57
N ASN A 43 15.34 -6.15 -1.72
CA ASN A 43 15.89 -7.50 -1.82
C ASN A 43 17.43 -7.54 -1.82
N LYS A 44 18.09 -6.49 -2.30
CA LYS A 44 19.56 -6.34 -2.19
C LYS A 44 20.00 -5.95 -0.79
N GLY A 45 19.17 -5.19 -0.06
CA GLY A 45 19.44 -4.77 1.32
C GLY A 45 19.86 -3.31 1.45
N ILE A 46 20.25 -2.91 2.65
CA ILE A 46 20.48 -1.49 3.01
C ILE A 46 21.57 -0.81 2.18
N TRP A 47 22.62 -1.55 1.79
CA TRP A 47 23.73 -1.02 0.99
C TRP A 47 23.29 -0.55 -0.41
N ALA A 48 22.19 -1.11 -0.92
CA ALA A 48 21.59 -0.71 -2.19
C ALA A 48 20.47 0.34 -2.03
N GLY A 49 20.28 0.88 -0.82
CA GLY A 49 19.19 1.83 -0.51
C GLY A 49 17.89 1.17 -0.04
N GLY A 50 17.92 -0.11 0.33
CA GLY A 50 16.79 -0.79 0.96
C GLY A 50 16.51 -0.27 2.38
N ALA A 51 15.28 -0.39 2.86
CA ALA A 51 14.94 0.05 4.21
C ALA A 51 15.59 -0.84 5.29
N HIS A 52 16.03 -0.26 6.39
CA HIS A 52 16.60 -1.02 7.53
C HIS A 52 15.65 -2.12 8.03
N ARG A 53 14.34 -1.83 8.10
CA ARG A 53 13.33 -2.80 8.57
C ARG A 53 13.24 -4.04 7.68
N THR A 54 13.59 -3.94 6.39
CA THR A 54 13.52 -5.03 5.42
C THR A 54 14.83 -5.81 5.25
N ASN A 55 15.92 -5.30 5.82
CA ASN A 55 17.26 -5.86 5.65
C ASN A 55 17.36 -7.32 6.15
N ASN A 56 18.08 -8.18 5.41
CA ASN A 56 18.36 -9.59 5.77
C ASN A 56 17.13 -10.45 6.10
N LYS A 57 15.95 -10.03 5.64
CA LYS A 57 14.67 -10.74 5.88
C LYS A 57 14.00 -11.20 4.60
N GLY A 58 14.44 -10.71 3.45
CA GLY A 58 13.88 -11.09 2.16
C GLY A 58 14.03 -12.59 1.85
N PRO A 59 13.47 -13.06 0.72
CA PRO A 59 12.91 -12.23 -0.35
C PRO A 59 11.58 -11.57 0.02
N TRP A 60 11.39 -10.36 -0.51
CA TRP A 60 10.18 -9.56 -0.44
C TRP A 60 9.49 -9.56 -1.79
N LYS A 61 8.17 -9.70 -1.77
CA LYS A 61 7.30 -9.45 -2.92
C LYS A 61 6.53 -8.15 -2.69
N MET A 62 6.41 -7.31 -3.70
CA MET A 62 5.48 -6.18 -3.67
C MET A 62 4.12 -6.69 -4.09
N VAL A 63 3.17 -6.81 -3.16
CA VAL A 63 1.90 -7.50 -3.42
C VAL A 63 0.79 -6.56 -3.86
N VAL A 64 0.79 -5.34 -3.32
CA VAL A 64 -0.17 -4.28 -3.66
C VAL A 64 0.58 -2.97 -3.87
N ILE A 65 0.15 -2.20 -4.86
CA ILE A 65 0.54 -0.80 -5.03
C ILE A 65 -0.68 0.09 -5.23
N VAL A 66 -0.73 1.19 -4.49
CA VAL A 66 -1.70 2.28 -4.62
C VAL A 66 -0.99 3.44 -5.29
N HIS A 67 -1.53 3.97 -6.38
CA HIS A 67 -0.96 5.10 -7.12
C HIS A 67 -2.07 6.02 -7.64
N GLY A 68 -1.72 7.05 -8.42
CA GLY A 68 -2.65 8.12 -8.80
C GLY A 68 -2.71 9.28 -7.78
N PHE A 69 -1.71 9.37 -6.89
CA PHE A 69 -1.58 10.53 -6.01
C PHE A 69 -1.18 11.77 -6.82
N PRO A 70 -1.73 12.96 -6.50
CA PRO A 70 -1.43 14.19 -7.25
C PRO A 70 -0.02 14.73 -6.99
N ASN A 71 0.63 14.29 -5.91
CA ASN A 71 1.98 14.67 -5.54
C ASN A 71 2.55 13.72 -4.46
N ASN A 72 3.86 13.82 -4.24
CA ASN A 72 4.58 13.13 -3.17
C ASN A 72 4.00 13.40 -1.78
N ILE A 73 3.56 14.63 -1.47
CA ILE A 73 3.04 14.98 -0.15
C ILE A 73 1.80 14.14 0.18
N SER A 74 0.88 13.99 -0.78
CA SER A 74 -0.34 13.20 -0.61
C SER A 74 -0.01 11.71 -0.44
N ALA A 75 0.94 11.19 -1.21
CA ALA A 75 1.41 9.81 -1.10
C ALA A 75 2.11 9.54 0.24
N LEU A 76 2.98 10.43 0.70
CA LEU A 76 3.70 10.30 1.97
C LEU A 76 2.76 10.38 3.18
N ARG A 77 1.73 11.24 3.13
CA ARG A 77 0.67 11.27 4.15
C ARG A 77 -0.12 9.96 4.20
N PHE A 78 -0.40 9.38 3.03
CA PHE A 78 -1.03 8.06 2.94
C PHE A 78 -0.13 6.97 3.52
N GLU A 79 1.13 6.90 3.10
CA GLU A 79 2.12 5.93 3.61
C GLU A 79 2.22 6.00 5.14
N TRP A 80 2.38 7.20 5.71
CA TRP A 80 2.51 7.38 7.14
C TRP A 80 1.28 6.88 7.91
N ALA A 81 0.07 7.20 7.42
CA ALA A 81 -1.16 6.74 8.04
C ALA A 81 -1.33 5.22 7.96
N TRP A 82 -0.90 4.59 6.85
CA TRP A 82 -0.95 3.14 6.71
C TRP A 82 0.11 2.41 7.57
N GLN A 83 1.26 3.03 7.77
CA GLN A 83 2.28 2.56 8.72
C GLN A 83 1.80 2.70 10.17
N ASN A 84 1.16 3.82 10.52
CA ASN A 84 0.82 4.21 11.89
C ASN A 84 -0.69 4.44 12.09
N PRO A 85 -1.54 3.42 11.85
CA PRO A 85 -2.98 3.63 11.76
C PRO A 85 -3.63 4.05 13.08
N THR A 86 -3.06 3.68 14.24
CA THR A 86 -3.53 4.10 15.56
C THR A 86 -3.22 5.57 15.88
N ASN A 87 -2.20 6.15 15.23
CA ASN A 87 -1.80 7.54 15.44
C ASN A 87 -2.45 8.49 14.43
N SER A 88 -3.05 7.94 13.36
CA SER A 88 -3.74 8.73 12.35
C SER A 88 -5.09 9.20 12.87
N ILE A 89 -5.23 10.52 13.04
CA ILE A 89 -6.50 11.17 13.43
C ILE A 89 -7.64 10.73 12.50
N ARG A 90 -7.36 10.54 11.21
CA ARG A 90 -8.34 10.11 10.20
C ARG A 90 -8.90 8.71 10.46
N LEU A 91 -8.20 7.88 11.23
CA LEU A 91 -8.57 6.48 11.51
C LEU A 91 -8.96 6.26 12.98
N GLN A 92 -8.94 7.29 13.83
CA GLN A 92 -9.27 7.17 15.26
C GLN A 92 -10.69 6.64 15.49
N HIS A 93 -11.65 7.07 14.66
CA HIS A 93 -13.05 6.64 14.75
C HIS A 93 -13.27 5.13 14.56
N LEU A 94 -12.31 4.43 13.94
CA LEU A 94 -12.37 2.99 13.72
C LEU A 94 -12.07 2.19 14.98
N ASN A 95 -11.67 2.86 16.08
CA ASN A 95 -11.30 2.23 17.35
C ASN A 95 -10.36 1.03 17.13
N LEU A 96 -9.31 1.25 16.33
CA LEU A 96 -8.35 0.22 15.95
C LEU A 96 -7.65 -0.31 17.20
N LYS A 97 -8.22 -1.36 17.79
CA LYS A 97 -7.57 -2.15 18.84
C LYS A 97 -6.30 -2.80 18.25
N LYS A 98 -5.39 -3.26 19.12
CA LYS A 98 -4.26 -4.09 18.71
C LYS A 98 -4.74 -5.19 17.75
N ILE A 99 -3.87 -5.58 16.79
CA ILE A 99 -4.15 -6.63 15.81
C ILE A 99 -4.85 -7.80 16.54
N PRO A 100 -6.09 -8.16 16.17
CA PRO A 100 -6.80 -9.29 16.76
C PRO A 100 -5.91 -10.53 16.71
N ARG A 101 -5.90 -11.34 17.77
CA ARG A 101 -5.01 -12.52 17.87
C ARG A 101 -5.11 -13.51 16.69
N LYS A 102 -6.22 -13.47 15.94
CA LYS A 102 -6.49 -14.33 14.78
C LYS A 102 -6.22 -13.67 13.42
N GLU A 103 -5.87 -12.37 13.38
CA GLU A 103 -5.61 -11.62 12.15
C GLU A 103 -4.11 -11.57 11.86
N SER A 104 -3.71 -11.90 10.63
CA SER A 104 -2.31 -11.76 10.22
C SER A 104 -1.95 -10.29 10.00
N GLU A 105 -0.66 -9.95 10.10
CA GLU A 105 -0.17 -8.61 9.81
C GLU A 105 -0.60 -8.14 8.40
N PHE A 106 -0.53 -9.05 7.42
CA PHE A 106 -0.99 -8.81 6.06
C PHE A 106 -2.48 -8.46 5.97
N LYS A 107 -3.36 -9.28 6.57
CA LYS A 107 -4.82 -9.02 6.57
C LYS A 107 -5.16 -7.73 7.30
N PHE A 108 -4.49 -7.46 8.42
CA PHE A 108 -4.62 -6.20 9.13
C PHE A 108 -4.27 -5.00 8.23
N LYS A 109 -3.13 -5.04 7.52
CA LYS A 109 -2.73 -3.96 6.61
C LYS A 109 -3.73 -3.76 5.47
N LEU A 110 -4.28 -4.82 4.90
CA LEU A 110 -5.32 -4.71 3.86
C LEU A 110 -6.64 -4.13 4.40
N ARG A 111 -7.04 -4.48 5.62
CA ARG A 111 -8.20 -3.87 6.28
C ARG A 111 -7.98 -2.38 6.49
N ILE A 112 -6.82 -1.96 7.00
CA ILE A 112 -6.48 -0.53 7.14
C ILE A 112 -6.51 0.18 5.77
N LEU A 113 -5.97 -0.44 4.73
CA LEU A 113 -6.03 0.11 3.37
C LEU A 113 -7.49 0.33 2.93
N SER A 114 -8.36 -0.67 3.12
CA SER A 114 -9.81 -0.56 2.83
C SER A 114 -10.45 0.63 3.54
N GLU A 115 -10.13 0.84 4.82
CA GLU A 115 -10.68 1.95 5.59
C GLU A 115 -10.12 3.31 5.13
N MET A 116 -8.82 3.38 4.84
CA MET A 116 -8.20 4.61 4.32
C MET A 116 -8.85 5.06 3.01
N LEU A 117 -9.18 4.13 2.11
CA LEU A 117 -9.80 4.45 0.83
C LEU A 117 -11.23 5.03 0.97
N ARG A 118 -11.86 4.88 2.14
CA ARG A 118 -13.22 5.37 2.42
C ARG A 118 -13.25 6.72 3.13
N VAL A 119 -12.11 7.16 3.67
CA VAL A 119 -12.05 8.38 4.50
C VAL A 119 -11.34 9.51 3.78
N GLY A 120 -11.80 10.73 4.05
CA GLY A 120 -11.15 11.93 3.54
C GLY A 120 -9.74 12.10 4.10
N PRO A 121 -8.77 12.59 3.31
CA PRO A 121 -8.93 13.11 1.96
C PRO A 121 -8.84 12.06 0.84
N TRP A 122 -8.49 10.81 1.16
CA TRP A 122 -8.07 9.81 0.17
C TRP A 122 -9.20 9.29 -0.70
N CYS A 123 -10.43 9.22 -0.20
CA CYS A 123 -11.61 8.83 -0.99
C CYS A 123 -11.94 9.80 -2.14
N ARG A 124 -11.36 11.01 -2.15
CA ARG A 124 -11.55 12.02 -3.20
C ARG A 124 -10.41 12.05 -4.23
N LEU A 125 -9.37 11.27 -4.00
CA LEU A 125 -8.24 11.17 -4.93
C LEU A 125 -8.54 10.08 -5.97
N PRO A 126 -8.06 10.21 -7.21
CA PRO A 126 -8.22 9.19 -8.26
C PRO A 126 -7.26 8.01 -8.04
N LEU A 127 -7.29 7.41 -6.84
CA LEU A 127 -6.36 6.36 -6.47
C LEU A 127 -6.69 5.05 -7.18
N ILE A 128 -5.66 4.44 -7.75
CA ILE A 128 -5.73 3.13 -8.39
C ILE A 128 -4.99 2.13 -7.53
N ILE A 129 -5.66 1.01 -7.20
CA ILE A 129 -5.06 -0.10 -6.46
C ILE A 129 -4.76 -1.21 -7.46
N ARG A 130 -3.50 -1.61 -7.56
CA ARG A 130 -3.07 -2.73 -8.40
C ARG A 130 -2.50 -3.84 -7.53
N TRP A 131 -3.01 -5.05 -7.75
CA TRP A 131 -2.41 -6.27 -7.25
C TRP A 131 -1.31 -6.67 -8.21
N LEU A 132 -0.08 -6.80 -7.72
CA LEU A 132 1.07 -7.21 -8.53
C LEU A 132 1.32 -8.72 -8.45
N GLU A 133 0.75 -9.37 -7.44
CA GLU A 133 0.90 -10.79 -7.18
C GLU A 133 -0.50 -11.40 -6.97
N PRO A 134 -1.06 -12.10 -7.98
CA PRO A 134 -2.45 -12.59 -7.95
C PRO A 134 -2.76 -13.53 -6.78
N GLU A 135 -1.77 -14.31 -6.35
CA GLU A 135 -1.86 -15.25 -5.23
C GLU A 135 -2.10 -14.59 -3.87
N TYR A 136 -1.85 -13.28 -3.74
CA TYR A 136 -2.11 -12.51 -2.53
C TYR A 136 -3.38 -11.67 -2.61
N ARG A 137 -4.12 -11.74 -3.72
CA ARG A 137 -5.34 -10.97 -3.93
C ARG A 137 -6.38 -11.37 -2.90
N GLU A 138 -6.86 -10.37 -2.18
CA GLU A 138 -7.95 -10.49 -1.23
C GLU A 138 -9.10 -9.58 -1.68
N GLU A 139 -10.34 -10.01 -1.47
CA GLU A 139 -11.48 -9.13 -1.70
C GLU A 139 -11.57 -8.11 -0.56
N PHE A 140 -11.67 -6.82 -0.90
CA PHE A 140 -12.00 -5.83 0.11
C PHE A 140 -13.43 -6.10 0.62
N PRO A 141 -13.67 -6.03 1.94
CA PRO A 141 -14.98 -6.32 2.51
C PRO A 141 -16.06 -5.42 1.89
N LYS A 142 -17.04 -6.05 1.22
CA LYS A 142 -18.21 -5.37 0.66
C LYS A 142 -19.22 -5.13 1.79
N GLN A 143 -19.26 -3.93 2.38
CA GLN A 143 -20.31 -3.37 3.27
C GLN A 143 -19.77 -2.05 3.88
N ASN A 144 -20.45 -0.89 4.00
CA ASN A 144 -21.73 -0.37 3.51
C ASN A 144 -21.44 0.69 2.44
N ILE A 145 -21.85 0.46 1.20
CA ILE A 145 -21.79 1.47 0.14
C ILE A 145 -23.15 2.18 0.15
N VAL A 146 -23.15 3.46 0.53
CA VAL A 146 -24.10 4.39 -0.12
C VAL A 146 -23.63 4.43 -1.57
N SER A 147 -24.45 3.88 -2.46
CA SER A 147 -24.21 3.67 -3.90
C SER A 147 -23.36 4.78 -4.52
N ASN A 148 -22.14 4.47 -5.00
CA ASN A 148 -21.40 5.21 -6.06
C ASN A 148 -20.00 4.62 -6.35
N TYR A 149 -19.86 3.30 -6.48
CA TYR A 149 -18.63 2.74 -7.07
C TYR A 149 -18.97 1.70 -8.14
N SER A 150 -18.68 2.07 -9.38
CA SER A 150 -18.67 1.17 -10.55
C SER A 150 -17.37 0.38 -10.52
N PHE A 151 -17.44 -0.91 -10.17
CA PHE A 151 -16.38 -1.84 -10.53
C PHE A 151 -16.61 -2.26 -11.97
N GLU A 152 -15.83 -1.73 -12.91
CA GLU A 152 -15.76 -2.29 -14.26
C GLU A 152 -15.21 -3.72 -14.15
N ARG A 153 -16.11 -4.68 -14.36
CA ARG A 153 -15.74 -6.04 -14.75
C ARG A 153 -15.49 -5.98 -16.26
N HIS A 154 -14.28 -6.26 -16.69
CA HIS A 154 -14.05 -6.68 -18.06
C HIS A 154 -13.61 -8.14 -18.06
N TYR A 155 -14.23 -8.87 -18.98
CA TYR A 155 -14.16 -10.30 -19.23
C TYR A 155 -12.77 -10.74 -19.71
#